data_AF-A0A849QMR1-F1
#
_entry.id   AF-A0A849QMR1-F1
#
_cell.length_a   1.000
_cell.length_b   1.000
_cell.length_c   1.000
_cell.angle_alpha   90.00
_cell.angle_beta   90.00
_cell.angle_gamma   90.00
#
_symmetry.space_group_name_H-M   'P 1'
#
loop_
_entity.id
_entity.type
_entity.pdbx_description
1 polymer ?
#
loop_
_entity_poly.entity_id
_entity_poly.type
_entity_poly.pdbx_seq_one_letter_code
_entity_poly.pdbx_strand_id
1 'polypeptide(L)'
;MSEKEVFHSTVGQLVEVLKTLPQDLPVLTSGYESGFENFYQPGIIKVKHEPENMYYEGEFQVAEDGDEETFDVVVLRRVVRDE
;
A
#
# COMPACT_ATOMS: atom_id res chain seq x y z
N MET A 1 8.98 23.42 12.22
CA MET A 1 8.84 22.61 11.01
C MET A 1 7.80 23.28 10.14
N SER A 2 8.09 23.52 8.87
CA SER A 2 7.08 24.08 7.95
C SER A 2 6.01 23.01 7.68
N GLU A 3 4.77 23.38 7.36
CA GLU A 3 3.69 22.41 7.05
C GLU A 3 4.08 21.37 5.98
N LYS A 4 5.06 21.69 5.12
CA LYS A 4 5.61 20.79 4.10
C LYS A 4 6.43 19.61 4.65
N GLU A 5 6.92 19.67 5.88
CA GLU A 5 7.76 18.60 6.46
C GLU A 5 6.93 17.49 7.10
N VAL A 6 5.63 17.70 7.31
CA VAL A 6 4.75 16.74 8.00
C VAL A 6 4.06 15.78 7.04
N PHE A 7 3.81 16.20 5.78
CA PHE A 7 3.06 15.40 4.81
C PHE A 7 3.95 14.91 3.66
N HIS A 8 3.87 13.62 3.34
CA HIS A 8 4.73 13.02 2.31
C HIS A 8 4.27 13.34 0.87
N SER A 9 2.97 13.56 0.67
CA SER A 9 2.39 13.79 -0.65
C SER A 9 1.14 14.68 -0.57
N THR A 10 0.97 15.58 -1.54
CA THR A 10 -0.32 16.19 -1.89
C THR A 10 -1.09 15.30 -2.87
N VAL A 11 -2.38 15.56 -3.06
CA VAL A 11 -3.20 14.88 -4.09
C VAL A 11 -2.57 14.99 -5.48
N GLY A 12 -2.08 16.19 -5.86
CA GLY A 12 -1.45 16.40 -7.16
C GLY A 12 -0.19 15.55 -7.35
N GLN A 13 0.67 15.49 -6.33
CA GLN A 13 1.88 14.65 -6.38
C GLN A 13 1.53 13.16 -6.43
N LEU A 14 0.53 12.72 -5.67
CA LEU A 14 0.05 11.33 -5.72
C LEU A 14 -0.46 10.98 -7.11
N VAL A 15 -1.28 11.82 -7.73
CA VAL A 15 -1.80 11.60 -9.10
C VAL A 15 -0.66 11.47 -10.10
N GLU A 16 0.33 12.35 -10.04
CA GLU A 16 1.48 12.27 -10.96
C GLU A 16 2.27 10.98 -10.76
N VAL A 17 2.46 10.51 -9.52
CA VAL A 17 3.09 9.21 -9.26
C VAL A 17 2.24 8.06 -9.81
N LEU A 18 0.94 8.05 -9.53
CA LEU A 18 0.06 6.97 -9.98
C LEU A 18 -0.03 6.87 -11.50
N LYS A 19 0.06 7.99 -12.24
CA LYS A 19 0.14 7.99 -13.72
C LYS A 19 1.37 7.29 -14.28
N THR A 20 2.44 7.14 -13.49
CA THR A 20 3.66 6.45 -13.93
C THR A 20 3.59 4.93 -13.78
N LEU A 21 2.60 4.41 -13.05
CA LEU A 21 2.40 2.97 -12.84
C LEU A 21 1.48 2.38 -13.92
N PRO A 22 1.47 1.05 -14.13
CA PRO A 22 0.49 0.42 -15.02
C PRO A 22 -0.94 0.67 -14.51
N GLN A 23 -1.81 1.20 -15.40
CA GLN A 23 -3.13 1.75 -15.02
C GLN A 23 -4.22 0.69 -14.84
N ASP A 24 -3.91 -0.56 -15.14
CA ASP A 24 -4.79 -1.73 -15.04
C ASP A 24 -4.54 -2.54 -13.76
N LEU A 25 -3.49 -2.22 -12.99
CA LEU A 25 -3.22 -2.89 -11.72
C LEU A 25 -4.21 -2.47 -10.64
N PRO A 26 -4.67 -3.41 -9.80
CA PRO A 26 -5.48 -3.09 -8.63
C PRO A 26 -4.66 -2.31 -7.59
N VAL A 27 -5.34 -1.53 -6.77
CA VAL A 27 -4.73 -0.73 -5.69
C VAL A 27 -5.16 -1.26 -4.34
N LEU A 28 -4.20 -1.59 -3.48
CA LEU A 28 -4.43 -2.06 -2.11
C LEU A 28 -3.87 -1.07 -1.08
N THR A 29 -4.40 -1.10 0.13
CA THR A 29 -3.92 -0.31 1.28
C THR A 29 -3.53 -1.22 2.43
N SER A 30 -2.67 -0.72 3.34
CA SER A 30 -2.36 -1.42 4.59
C SER A 30 -3.58 -1.50 5.53
N GLY A 31 -3.61 -2.57 6.35
CA GLY A 31 -4.59 -2.80 7.43
C GLY A 31 -4.39 -1.97 8.72
N TYR A 32 -5.21 -2.28 9.73
CA TYR A 32 -5.84 -1.41 10.75
C TYR A 32 -4.94 -1.08 12.00
N GLU A 33 -5.25 -0.20 12.99
CA GLU A 33 -6.42 -0.18 13.90
C GLU A 33 -7.10 1.18 14.22
N SER A 34 -6.47 2.32 13.96
CA SER A 34 -7.07 3.65 14.15
C SER A 34 -6.09 4.75 13.71
N GLY A 35 -6.54 6.01 13.67
CA GLY A 35 -5.70 7.15 13.33
C GLY A 35 -5.40 7.27 11.83
N PHE A 36 -4.51 8.20 11.49
CA PHE A 36 -4.05 8.44 10.11
C PHE A 36 -2.54 8.64 10.12
N GLU A 37 -1.86 7.99 9.19
CA GLU A 37 -0.42 8.14 8.97
C GLU A 37 -0.15 8.56 7.52
N ASN A 38 1.04 9.11 7.27
CA ASN A 38 1.55 9.18 5.92
C ASN A 38 1.69 7.78 5.32
N PHE A 39 1.79 7.70 4.00
CA PHE A 39 2.19 6.48 3.30
C PHE A 39 3.54 6.66 2.63
N TYR A 40 4.27 5.56 2.44
CA TYR A 40 5.46 5.54 1.58
C TYR A 40 5.04 5.78 0.12
N GLN A 41 5.98 6.19 -0.74
CA GLN A 41 5.69 6.30 -2.18
C GLN A 41 5.05 5.00 -2.71
N PRO A 42 3.94 5.08 -3.47
CA PRO A 42 3.27 3.91 -4.01
C PRO A 42 4.23 3.03 -4.81
N GLY A 43 4.12 1.71 -4.60
CA GLY A 43 4.98 0.73 -5.25
C GLY A 43 4.21 -0.50 -5.69
N ILE A 44 4.77 -1.21 -6.67
CA ILE A 44 4.22 -2.49 -7.13
C ILE A 44 4.80 -3.60 -6.24
N ILE A 45 3.93 -4.45 -5.69
CA ILE A 45 4.34 -5.68 -5.04
C ILE A 45 3.53 -6.85 -5.59
N LYS A 46 4.04 -8.06 -5.37
CA LYS A 46 3.32 -9.30 -5.65
C LYS A 46 2.59 -9.78 -4.40
N VAL A 47 1.33 -10.14 -4.55
CA VAL A 47 0.48 -10.63 -3.45
C VAL A 47 -0.23 -11.93 -3.82
N LYS A 48 -0.80 -12.57 -2.82
CA LYS A 48 -1.78 -13.65 -2.93
C LYS A 48 -3.09 -13.26 -2.25
N HIS A 49 -4.18 -13.90 -2.67
CA HIS A 49 -5.52 -13.71 -2.12
C HIS A 49 -5.80 -14.77 -1.06
N GLU A 50 -6.08 -14.32 0.16
CA GLU A 50 -6.32 -15.17 1.35
C GLU A 50 -7.66 -14.76 1.98
N PRO A 51 -8.82 -15.10 1.37
CA PRO A 51 -10.13 -14.61 1.79
C PRO A 51 -10.58 -15.12 3.17
N GLU A 52 -9.94 -16.20 3.65
CA GLU A 52 -10.24 -16.82 4.95
C GLU A 52 -9.45 -16.15 6.11
N ASN A 53 -8.55 -15.20 5.81
CA ASN A 53 -7.80 -14.48 6.83
C ASN A 53 -8.70 -13.68 7.76
N MET A 54 -8.25 -13.52 9.01
CA MET A 54 -8.94 -12.68 9.96
C MET A 54 -8.90 -11.21 9.49
N TYR A 55 -9.95 -10.43 9.78
CA TYR A 55 -10.08 -9.05 9.30
C TYR A 55 -8.90 -8.14 9.69
N TYR A 56 -8.20 -8.44 10.79
CA TYR A 56 -7.03 -7.70 11.25
C TYR A 56 -5.72 -8.10 10.55
N GLU A 57 -5.69 -9.26 9.90
CA GLU A 57 -4.55 -9.75 9.08
C GLU A 57 -4.64 -9.24 7.64
N GLY A 58 -5.88 -9.05 7.15
CA GLY A 58 -6.18 -8.55 5.81
C GLY A 58 -6.32 -9.67 4.77
N GLU A 59 -7.16 -9.41 3.77
CA GLU A 59 -7.54 -10.36 2.71
C GLU A 59 -6.40 -10.66 1.72
N PHE A 60 -5.40 -9.79 1.60
CA PHE A 60 -4.27 -9.97 0.67
C PHE A 60 -2.95 -9.95 1.41
N GLN A 61 -2.11 -10.95 1.14
CA GLN A 61 -0.81 -11.14 1.79
C GLN A 61 0.32 -10.98 0.79
N VAL A 62 1.49 -10.53 1.24
CA VAL A 62 2.70 -10.50 0.40
C VAL A 62 3.03 -11.93 -0.03
N ALA A 63 3.26 -12.14 -1.31
CA ALA A 63 3.63 -13.46 -1.81
C ALA A 63 5.07 -13.82 -1.44
N GLU A 64 5.28 -15.08 -1.05
CA GLU A 64 6.58 -15.68 -0.79
C GLU A 64 7.00 -16.63 -1.93
N ASP A 65 8.26 -17.03 -1.94
CA ASP A 65 8.78 -17.97 -2.93
C ASP A 65 8.05 -19.32 -2.82
N GLY A 66 7.37 -19.71 -3.91
CA GLY A 66 6.60 -20.94 -3.98
C GLY A 66 5.09 -20.76 -3.82
N ASP A 67 4.61 -19.54 -3.54
CA ASP A 67 3.18 -19.24 -3.59
C ASP A 67 2.64 -19.34 -5.02
N GLU A 68 1.51 -20.04 -5.17
CA GLU A 68 0.76 -20.13 -6.42
C GLU A 68 -0.29 -19.00 -6.51
N GLU A 69 -0.85 -18.77 -7.70
CA GLU A 69 -1.95 -17.79 -7.92
C GLU A 69 -1.65 -16.34 -7.49
N THR A 70 -0.38 -15.94 -7.56
CA THR A 70 0.05 -14.58 -7.23
C THR A 70 -0.24 -13.56 -8.35
N PHE A 71 -0.42 -12.30 -7.98
CA PHE A 71 -0.60 -11.20 -8.92
C PHE A 71 0.02 -9.89 -8.42
N ASP A 72 0.31 -8.98 -9.35
CA ASP A 72 0.92 -7.68 -9.05
C ASP A 72 -0.15 -6.65 -8.69
N VAL A 73 0.15 -5.80 -7.71
CA VAL A 73 -0.74 -4.74 -7.22
C VAL A 73 0.05 -3.49 -6.87
N VAL A 74 -0.60 -2.33 -6.94
CA VAL A 74 -0.05 -1.08 -6.39
C VAL A 74 -0.44 -0.99 -4.92
N VAL A 75 0.51 -0.72 -4.03
CA VAL A 75 0.23 -0.58 -2.58
C VAL A 75 0.41 0.83 -2.08
N LEU A 76 -0.57 1.28 -1.29
CA LEU A 76 -0.49 2.46 -0.45
C LEU A 76 -0.11 1.99 0.96
N ARG A 77 1.19 1.82 1.20
CA ARG A 77 1.70 1.32 2.48
C ARG A 77 1.85 2.43 3.50
N ARG A 78 1.21 2.30 4.66
CA ARG A 78 1.38 3.25 5.78
C ARG A 78 2.84 3.30 6.24
N VAL A 79 3.30 4.49 6.62
CA VAL A 79 4.60 4.65 7.30
C VAL A 79 4.49 4.04 8.68
N VAL A 80 5.45 3.17 9.02
CA VAL A 80 5.59 2.69 10.39
C VAL A 80 6.38 3.76 11.15
N ARG A 81 5.79 4.32 12.20
CA ARG A 81 6.55 5.14 13.14
C ARG A 81 7.32 4.20 14.05
N ASP A 82 8.63 4.31 14.04
CA ASP A 82 9.44 3.80 15.15
C ASP A 82 9.05 4.61 16.40
N GLU A 83 8.85 3.93 17.54
CA GLU A 83 8.61 4.58 18.84
C GLU A 83 9.78 5.48 19.28
#